data_AF-A0A379TXE9-F1
#
_entry.id   AF-A0A379TXE9-F1
#
_cell.length_a   1.000
_cell.length_b   1.000
_cell.length_c   1.000
_cell.angle_alpha   90.00
_cell.angle_beta   90.00
_cell.angle_gamma   90.00
#
_symmetry.space_group_name_H-M   'P 1'
#
loop_
_entity.id
_entity.type
_entity.pdbx_description
1 polymer ?
#
loop_
_entity_poly.entity_id
_entity_poly.type
_entity_poly.pdbx_seq_one_letter_code
_entity_poly.pdbx_strand_id
1 'polypeptide(L)'
;MLQDLRYEYDPVGNVKCVRNDAEETRFWRNQQVEPENQYGYDSLYQLISASGREKVNIGQQNRSFFPADSISCTRYLRTYTDDSDNNLSRIRHSAPGSSNGYTTYITVSDCSNRAVLRSLAATPAEVEMQFGPGGEQLQLQPGQTLAWTARGELLQVTPVEREGTQDDWEYYRYDARSQRVVKGSRRRTGSGTQTQRVVYLPGLELRTKSSGESLQTVVAGNVRLLHWESGKPEGLIMMGCVTATIT
;
A
#
# COMPACT_ATOMS: atom_id res chain seq x y z
N MET A 1 -11.94 -25.35 6.16
CA MET A 1 -12.20 -23.90 6.11
C MET A 1 -10.86 -23.20 5.95
N LEU A 2 -10.67 -22.30 4.98
CA LEU A 2 -9.38 -21.64 4.74
C LEU A 2 -9.16 -20.41 5.65
N GLN A 3 -10.24 -19.89 6.24
CA GLN A 3 -10.23 -18.71 7.09
C GLN A 3 -11.46 -18.75 8.02
N ASP A 4 -11.28 -18.46 9.31
CA ASP A 4 -12.34 -18.36 10.32
C ASP A 4 -12.08 -17.13 11.21
N LEU A 5 -12.53 -15.96 10.78
CA LEU A 5 -12.29 -14.73 11.54
C LEU A 5 -13.35 -14.51 12.63
N ARG A 6 -12.91 -14.42 13.88
CA ARG A 6 -13.69 -13.98 15.04
C ARG A 6 -13.34 -12.55 15.39
N TYR A 7 -14.36 -11.74 15.64
CA TYR A 7 -14.22 -10.33 15.98
C TYR A 7 -14.77 -10.09 17.38
N GLU A 8 -14.00 -9.41 18.22
CA GLU A 8 -14.46 -8.90 19.50
C GLU A 8 -14.53 -7.39 19.43
N TYR A 9 -15.59 -6.82 20.00
CA TYR A 9 -15.87 -5.40 19.97
C TYR A 9 -15.94 -4.83 21.39
N ASP A 10 -15.62 -3.54 21.53
CA ASP A 10 -16.02 -2.77 22.71
C ASP A 10 -17.52 -2.42 22.66
N PRO A 11 -18.11 -1.85 23.73
CA PRO A 11 -19.54 -1.51 23.76
C PRO A 11 -19.99 -0.50 22.70
N VAL A 12 -19.08 0.28 22.11
CA VAL A 12 -19.41 1.29 21.08
C VAL A 12 -19.15 0.78 19.66
N GLY A 13 -18.56 -0.41 19.52
CA GLY A 13 -18.36 -1.11 18.25
C GLY A 13 -16.94 -1.02 17.68
N ASN A 14 -15.94 -0.56 18.44
CA ASN A 14 -14.55 -0.64 17.98
C ASN A 14 -14.05 -2.08 18.07
N VAL A 15 -13.32 -2.53 17.05
CA VAL A 15 -12.74 -3.89 17.01
C VAL A 15 -11.59 -3.97 17.99
N LYS A 16 -11.73 -4.72 19.09
CA LYS A 16 -10.67 -4.94 20.07
C LYS A 16 -9.76 -6.10 19.72
N CYS A 17 -10.33 -7.14 19.11
CA CYS A 17 -9.60 -8.36 18.80
C CYS A 17 -10.08 -8.93 17.46
N VAL A 18 -9.14 -9.44 16.66
CA VAL A 18 -9.43 -10.28 15.49
C VAL A 18 -8.60 -11.55 15.59
N ARG A 19 -9.27 -12.69 15.62
CA ARG A 19 -8.63 -14.01 15.70
C ARG A 19 -8.99 -14.88 14.51
N ASN A 20 -8.02 -15.60 13.94
CA ASN A 20 -8.27 -16.57 12.87
C ASN A 20 -8.22 -18.00 13.43
N ASP A 21 -9.37 -18.62 13.68
CA ASP A 21 -9.46 -19.99 14.24
C ASP A 21 -9.11 -21.09 13.22
N ALA A 22 -9.01 -20.74 11.93
CA ALA A 22 -8.50 -21.66 10.91
C ALA A 22 -6.96 -21.77 10.92
N GLU A 23 -6.26 -20.94 11.71
CA GLU A 23 -4.81 -20.97 11.84
C GLU A 23 -4.36 -21.51 13.20
N GLU A 24 -3.25 -22.23 13.20
CA GLU A 24 -2.63 -22.73 14.42
C GLU A 24 -1.71 -21.68 15.06
N THR A 25 -1.65 -21.71 16.39
CA THR A 25 -0.62 -20.99 17.16
C THR A 25 0.75 -21.56 16.82
N ARG A 26 1.70 -20.68 16.50
CA ARG A 26 3.09 -21.06 16.16
C ARG A 26 4.04 -20.57 17.25
N PHE A 27 5.29 -21.01 17.17
CA PHE A 27 6.35 -20.54 18.06
C PHE A 27 7.56 -20.05 17.25
N TRP A 28 8.14 -18.93 17.67
CA TRP A 28 9.39 -18.40 17.12
C TRP A 28 10.29 -17.92 18.25
N ARG A 29 11.51 -18.46 18.37
CA ARG A 29 12.47 -18.13 19.45
C ARG A 29 11.82 -18.11 20.85
N ASN A 30 11.07 -19.17 21.19
CA ASN A 30 10.31 -19.31 22.45
C ASN A 30 9.24 -18.24 22.68
N GLN A 31 8.88 -17.45 21.67
CA GLN A 31 7.71 -16.58 21.70
C GLN A 31 6.51 -17.32 21.08
N GLN A 32 5.39 -17.32 21.79
CA GLN A 32 4.10 -17.79 21.26
C GLN A 32 3.56 -16.77 20.25
N VAL A 33 3.18 -17.26 19.08
CA VAL A 33 2.75 -16.49 17.92
C VAL A 33 1.32 -16.93 17.57
N GLU A 34 0.38 -16.40 18.33
CA GLU A 34 -1.05 -16.66 18.15
C GLU A 34 -1.60 -15.95 16.90
N PRO A 35 -2.59 -16.55 16.20
CA PRO A 35 -3.27 -15.95 15.06
C PRO A 35 -4.27 -14.87 15.49
N GLU A 36 -3.84 -13.98 16.37
CA GLU A 36 -4.64 -12.96 17.02
C GLU A 36 -4.01 -11.58 16.86
N ASN A 37 -4.84 -10.62 16.47
CA ASN A 37 -4.53 -9.19 16.46
C ASN A 37 -5.32 -8.51 17.57
N GLN A 38 -4.66 -7.65 18.34
CA GLN A 38 -5.30 -6.87 19.42
C GLN A 38 -5.13 -5.38 19.14
N TYR A 39 -6.16 -4.61 19.47
CA TYR A 39 -6.24 -3.17 19.19
C TYR A 39 -6.60 -2.41 20.47
N GLY A 40 -5.87 -1.33 20.72
CA GLY A 40 -6.13 -0.40 21.82
C GLY A 40 -6.53 0.96 21.28
N TYR A 41 -7.50 1.60 21.93
CA TYR A 41 -8.04 2.89 21.54
C TYR A 41 -7.95 3.90 22.69
N ASP A 42 -7.86 5.18 22.36
CA ASP A 42 -8.10 6.26 23.33
C ASP A 42 -9.61 6.53 23.50
N SER A 43 -9.96 7.54 24.31
CA SER A 43 -11.35 7.93 24.54
C SER A 43 -12.03 8.61 23.34
N LEU A 44 -11.27 9.01 22.33
CA LEU A 44 -11.76 9.56 21.06
C LEU A 44 -11.88 8.47 19.97
N TYR A 45 -11.64 7.21 20.35
CA TYR A 45 -11.64 6.04 19.48
C TYR A 45 -10.54 6.07 18.42
N GLN A 46 -9.45 6.80 18.69
CA GLN A 46 -8.23 6.75 17.89
C GLN A 46 -7.42 5.51 18.26
N LEU A 47 -6.91 4.82 17.25
CA LEU A 47 -6.12 3.60 17.44
C LEU A 47 -4.74 3.97 18.01
N ILE A 48 -4.48 3.68 19.28
CA ILE A 48 -3.21 3.98 19.95
C ILE A 48 -2.24 2.78 19.96
N SER A 49 -2.75 1.56 19.78
CA SER A 49 -1.90 0.37 19.67
C SER A 49 -2.53 -0.72 18.80
N ALA A 50 -1.68 -1.45 18.09
CA ALA A 50 -2.08 -2.63 17.34
C ALA A 50 -0.99 -3.70 17.44
N SER A 51 -1.37 -4.92 17.81
CA SER A 51 -0.48 -6.08 17.77
C SER A 51 -0.91 -7.06 16.69
N GLY A 52 0.04 -7.85 16.21
CA GLY A 52 -0.23 -8.88 15.21
C GLY A 52 1.02 -9.67 14.89
N ARG A 53 1.05 -10.28 13.71
CA ARG A 53 2.18 -11.09 13.24
C ARG A 53 2.80 -10.51 11.99
N GLU A 54 4.11 -10.62 11.88
CA GLU A 54 4.87 -10.26 10.68
C GLU A 54 5.87 -11.35 10.30
N LYS A 55 6.24 -11.41 9.03
CA LYS A 55 7.35 -12.28 8.60
C LYS A 55 8.65 -11.77 9.24
N VAL A 56 9.48 -12.70 9.74
CA VAL A 56 10.75 -12.36 10.41
C VAL A 56 11.67 -11.49 9.56
N ASN A 57 11.60 -11.60 8.23
CA ASN A 57 12.46 -10.88 7.29
C ASN A 57 11.77 -9.71 6.57
N ILE A 58 10.64 -9.21 7.10
CA ILE A 58 9.87 -8.14 6.43
C ILE A 58 10.60 -6.80 6.36
N GLY A 59 11.57 -6.56 7.25
CA GLY A 59 12.32 -5.31 7.34
C GLY A 59 11.43 -4.12 7.75
N GLN A 60 11.93 -2.90 7.53
CA GLN A 60 11.12 -1.69 7.70
C GLN A 60 10.10 -1.57 6.57
N GLN A 61 8.89 -1.07 6.87
CA GLN A 61 7.72 -1.02 5.97
C GLN A 61 7.91 -0.33 4.60
N ASN A 62 9.07 0.29 4.32
CA ASN A 62 9.40 0.93 3.05
C ASN A 62 10.39 0.15 2.17
N ARG A 63 10.85 -1.04 2.59
CA ARG A 63 11.76 -1.87 1.78
C ARG A 63 10.98 -2.88 0.95
N SER A 64 11.27 -2.87 -0.36
CA SER A 64 10.70 -3.79 -1.34
C SER A 64 10.75 -5.24 -0.86
N PHE A 65 9.58 -5.87 -0.90
CA PHE A 65 9.34 -7.25 -0.53
C PHE A 65 10.22 -8.21 -1.35
N PHE A 66 10.99 -9.05 -0.65
CA PHE A 66 11.50 -10.29 -1.23
C PHE A 66 10.58 -11.43 -0.79
N PRO A 67 10.09 -12.27 -1.71
CA PRO A 67 9.47 -13.52 -1.31
C PRO A 67 10.57 -14.42 -0.75
N ALA A 68 10.75 -14.42 0.56
CA ALA A 68 11.43 -15.50 1.25
C ALA A 68 10.39 -16.60 1.54
N ASP A 69 10.75 -17.84 1.23
CA ASP A 69 10.01 -19.07 1.51
C ASP A 69 9.92 -19.39 3.02
N SER A 70 10.17 -18.42 3.90
CA SER A 70 10.02 -18.61 5.34
C SER A 70 8.57 -18.37 5.78
N ILE A 71 7.94 -19.44 6.24
CA ILE A 71 6.64 -19.49 6.95
C ILE A 71 6.75 -18.88 8.37
N SER A 72 7.96 -18.52 8.80
CA SER A 72 8.26 -18.00 10.13
C SER A 72 7.74 -16.57 10.33
N CYS A 73 6.80 -16.45 11.27
CA CYS A 73 6.28 -15.18 11.73
C CYS A 73 6.71 -14.90 13.17
N THR A 74 6.86 -13.62 13.51
CA THR A 74 7.04 -13.13 14.88
C THR A 74 5.88 -12.21 15.24
N ARG A 75 5.63 -11.99 16.53
CA ARG A 75 4.70 -10.93 16.94
C ARG A 75 5.34 -9.56 16.78
N TYR A 76 4.52 -8.58 16.43
CA TYR A 76 4.86 -7.17 16.52
C TYR A 76 3.84 -6.41 17.39
N LEU A 77 4.28 -5.26 17.90
CA LEU A 77 3.44 -4.22 18.48
C LEU A 77 3.74 -2.90 17.75
N ARG A 78 2.69 -2.24 17.29
CA ARG A 78 2.71 -0.84 16.85
C ARG A 78 2.02 0.01 17.89
N THR A 79 2.61 1.17 18.16
CA THR A 79 2.00 2.24 18.94
C THR A 79 1.93 3.49 18.08
N TYR A 80 0.80 4.18 18.16
CA TYR A 80 0.49 5.35 17.38
C TYR A 80 0.42 6.55 18.32
N THR A 81 0.82 7.71 17.86
CA THR A 81 0.77 8.95 18.64
C THR A 81 0.22 10.03 17.75
N ASP A 82 -0.94 10.54 18.13
CA ASP A 82 -1.57 11.69 17.51
C ASP A 82 -1.17 12.96 18.30
N ASP A 83 -1.15 14.10 17.62
CA ASP A 83 -1.01 15.41 18.28
C ASP A 83 -2.35 15.89 18.86
N SER A 84 -2.38 17.12 19.40
CA SER A 84 -3.60 17.71 19.97
C SER A 84 -4.72 17.94 18.96
N ASP A 85 -4.40 17.98 17.66
CA ASP A 85 -5.31 18.25 16.57
C ASP A 85 -5.69 16.97 15.80
N ASN A 86 -5.34 15.81 16.37
CA ASN A 86 -5.59 14.46 15.85
C ASN A 86 -4.82 14.14 14.54
N ASN A 87 -3.65 14.74 14.34
CA ASN A 87 -2.72 14.33 13.29
C ASN A 87 -1.79 13.23 13.81
N LEU A 88 -1.69 12.12 13.08
CA LEU A 88 -0.74 11.05 13.38
C LEU A 88 0.70 11.57 13.22
N SER A 89 1.42 11.72 14.33
CA SER A 89 2.78 12.27 14.37
C SER A 89 3.86 11.19 14.48
N ARG A 90 3.51 9.99 14.99
CA ARG A 90 4.48 8.91 15.20
C ARG A 90 3.86 7.52 15.11
N ILE A 91 4.57 6.63 14.42
CA ILE A 91 4.31 5.18 14.45
C ILE A 91 5.58 4.50 14.96
N ARG A 92 5.51 3.92 16.16
CA ARG A 92 6.61 3.12 16.72
C ARG A 92 6.30 1.64 16.56
N HIS A 93 7.16 0.93 15.85
CA HIS A 93 7.08 -0.50 15.60
C HIS A 93 8.13 -1.25 16.43
N SER A 94 7.72 -2.36 17.03
CA SER A 94 8.57 -3.26 17.81
C SER A 94 8.20 -4.70 17.54
N ALA A 95 9.14 -5.48 17.01
CA ALA A 95 9.03 -6.93 16.89
C ALA A 95 10.30 -7.58 17.50
N PRO A 96 10.30 -7.84 18.82
CA PRO A 96 11.48 -8.37 19.52
C PRO A 96 11.98 -9.71 18.97
N GLY A 97 11.09 -10.59 18.50
CA GLY A 97 11.46 -11.92 17.97
C GLY A 97 12.29 -11.88 16.67
N SER A 98 12.22 -10.78 15.91
CA SER A 98 13.06 -10.53 14.72
C SER A 98 14.09 -9.41 14.94
N SER A 99 14.16 -8.84 16.14
CA SER A 99 14.91 -7.60 16.41
C SER A 99 14.56 -6.45 15.45
N ASN A 100 13.33 -6.44 14.92
CA ASN A 100 12.85 -5.41 13.99
C ASN A 100 12.16 -4.30 14.78
N GLY A 101 12.91 -3.27 15.14
CA GLY A 101 12.40 -2.08 15.83
C GLY A 101 12.70 -0.83 15.03
N TYR A 102 11.69 -0.01 14.75
CA TYR A 102 11.86 1.27 14.07
C TYR A 102 10.74 2.24 14.44
N THR A 103 10.99 3.52 14.21
CA THR A 103 9.98 4.57 14.40
C THR A 103 9.86 5.39 13.12
N THR A 104 8.63 5.51 12.63
CA THR A 104 8.27 6.45 11.57
C THR A 104 7.81 7.74 12.24
N TYR A 105 8.49 8.83 11.93
CA TYR A 105 8.11 10.17 12.36
C TYR A 105 7.43 10.91 11.21
N ILE A 106 6.33 11.56 11.53
CA ILE A 106 5.56 12.43 10.65
C ILE A 106 5.64 13.83 11.24
N THR A 107 6.19 14.76 10.47
CA THR A 107 6.33 16.16 10.86
C THR A 107 5.07 16.89 10.42
N VAL A 108 4.32 17.42 11.39
CA VAL A 108 3.11 18.21 11.17
C VAL A 108 3.49 19.69 11.16
N SER A 109 2.83 20.47 10.30
CA SER A 109 2.98 21.93 10.22
C SER A 109 2.57 22.60 11.53
N ASP A 110 3.11 23.80 11.82
CA ASP A 110 2.74 24.61 12.97
C ASP A 110 1.49 25.49 12.73
N CYS A 111 1.03 25.56 11.49
CA CYS A 111 -0.04 26.46 11.06
C CYS A 111 -1.14 25.76 10.25
N SER A 112 -1.05 24.44 10.05
CA SER A 112 -2.05 23.66 9.34
C SER A 112 -1.98 22.17 9.72
N ASN A 113 -2.93 21.36 9.23
CA ASN A 113 -2.89 19.89 9.35
C ASN A 113 -2.05 19.21 8.24
N ARG A 114 -1.26 19.97 7.49
CA ARG A 114 -0.33 19.38 6.51
C ARG A 114 0.76 18.65 7.27
N ALA A 115 1.11 17.46 6.80
CA ALA A 115 2.11 16.63 7.42
C ALA A 115 2.83 15.77 6.40
N VAL A 116 4.13 15.55 6.59
CA VAL A 116 4.96 14.70 5.73
C VAL A 116 5.87 13.82 6.57
N LEU A 117 6.44 12.76 5.97
CA LEU A 117 7.50 12.00 6.62
C LEU A 117 8.66 12.91 7.00
N ARG A 118 9.29 12.65 8.16
CA ARG A 118 10.44 13.43 8.63
C ARG A 118 11.62 13.51 7.65
N SER A 119 11.70 12.56 6.70
CA SER A 119 12.69 12.58 5.62
C SER A 119 12.46 13.68 4.58
N LEU A 120 11.25 14.24 4.48
CA LEU A 120 10.88 15.33 3.59
C LEU A 120 10.95 16.70 4.28
N ALA A 121 10.54 16.76 5.55
CA ALA A 121 10.63 17.96 6.38
C ALA A 121 11.09 17.58 7.79
N ALA A 122 12.23 18.10 8.22
CA ALA A 122 12.79 17.82 9.53
C ALA A 122 12.10 18.65 10.64
N THR A 123 11.53 19.80 10.28
CA THR A 123 10.87 20.75 11.20
C THR A 123 9.47 21.15 10.71
N PRO A 124 8.54 21.53 11.61
CA PRO A 124 7.19 22.00 11.23
C PRO A 124 7.19 23.14 10.21
N ALA A 125 8.11 24.10 10.34
CA ALA A 125 8.24 25.24 9.44
C ALA A 125 8.59 24.85 7.99
N GLU A 126 9.17 23.67 7.77
CA GLU A 126 9.51 23.16 6.43
C GLU A 126 8.35 22.47 5.74
N VAL A 127 7.29 22.10 6.47
CA VAL A 127 6.21 21.26 5.97
C VAL A 127 5.43 21.96 4.87
N GLU A 128 5.11 23.24 5.03
CA GLU A 128 4.35 24.01 4.04
C GLU A 128 5.04 24.07 2.67
N MET A 129 6.39 24.04 2.64
CA MET A 129 7.16 24.02 1.39
C MET A 129 7.01 22.71 0.60
N GLN A 130 6.48 21.65 1.23
CA GLN A 130 6.23 20.36 0.59
C GLN A 130 4.86 20.28 -0.09
N PHE A 131 4.09 21.38 -0.09
CA PHE A 131 2.74 21.43 -0.65
C PHE A 131 2.57 22.58 -1.64
N GLY A 132 1.70 22.37 -2.63
CA GLY A 132 1.18 23.40 -3.50
C GLY A 132 0.15 24.30 -2.80
N PRO A 133 -0.26 25.41 -3.44
CA PRO A 133 -1.22 26.34 -2.87
C PRO A 133 -2.56 25.70 -2.49
N GLY A 134 -3.02 24.68 -3.23
CA GLY A 134 -4.28 23.96 -2.97
C GLY A 134 -4.17 22.87 -1.90
N GLY A 135 -2.98 22.63 -1.33
CA GLY A 135 -2.73 21.55 -0.37
C GLY A 135 -2.30 20.24 -1.00
N GLU A 136 -1.84 20.27 -2.25
CA GLU A 136 -1.32 19.11 -2.95
C GLU A 136 0.14 18.82 -2.56
N GLN A 137 0.45 17.62 -2.08
CA GLN A 137 1.82 17.25 -1.72
C GLN A 137 2.71 17.19 -2.97
N LEU A 138 3.91 17.79 -2.93
CA LEU A 138 4.82 17.94 -4.08
C LEU A 138 5.86 16.82 -4.20
N GLN A 139 6.18 16.13 -3.10
CA GLN A 139 7.10 15.00 -3.09
C GLN A 139 6.51 13.84 -2.29
N LEU A 140 6.47 12.64 -2.86
CA LEU A 140 6.02 11.43 -2.18
C LEU A 140 7.06 10.91 -1.19
N GLN A 141 8.31 10.89 -1.65
CA GLN A 141 9.53 10.55 -0.93
C GLN A 141 10.66 11.45 -1.48
N PRO A 142 11.82 11.55 -0.80
CA PRO A 142 12.94 12.31 -1.34
C PRO A 142 13.27 11.89 -2.77
N GLY A 143 13.22 12.83 -3.71
CA GLY A 143 13.48 12.60 -5.14
C GLY A 143 12.32 11.95 -5.91
N GLN A 144 11.11 11.89 -5.33
CA GLN A 144 9.91 11.40 -6.00
C GLN A 144 8.86 12.49 -6.11
N THR A 145 8.93 13.26 -7.19
CA THR A 145 8.04 14.40 -7.42
C THR A 145 6.63 13.97 -7.80
N LEU A 146 5.65 14.77 -7.36
CA LEU A 146 4.22 14.63 -7.64
C LEU A 146 3.75 15.85 -8.42
N ALA A 147 3.18 15.61 -9.60
CA ALA A 147 2.53 16.65 -10.40
C ALA A 147 1.01 16.48 -10.34
N TRP A 148 0.29 17.60 -10.36
CA TRP A 148 -1.16 17.64 -10.19
C TRP A 148 -1.84 18.31 -11.38
N THR A 149 -3.07 17.92 -11.67
CA THR A 149 -3.93 18.63 -12.63
C THR A 149 -4.45 19.93 -12.01
N ALA A 150 -4.99 20.83 -12.83
CA ALA A 150 -5.68 22.02 -12.35
C ALA A 150 -6.93 21.70 -11.48
N ARG A 151 -7.37 20.44 -11.44
CA ARG A 151 -8.50 19.95 -10.61
C ARG A 151 -8.04 19.30 -9.30
N GLY A 152 -6.74 19.32 -8.98
CA GLY A 152 -6.19 18.66 -7.80
C GLY A 152 -6.12 17.12 -7.93
N GLU A 153 -6.12 16.59 -9.17
CA GLU A 153 -5.98 15.15 -9.40
C GLU A 153 -4.50 14.82 -9.64
N LEU A 154 -4.00 13.70 -9.12
CA LEU A 154 -2.61 13.30 -9.32
C LEU A 154 -2.34 13.03 -10.81
N LEU A 155 -1.54 13.88 -11.45
CA LEU A 155 -1.25 13.79 -12.88
C LEU A 155 -0.12 12.81 -13.17
N GLN A 156 0.96 12.90 -12.40
CA GLN A 156 2.18 12.13 -12.61
C GLN A 156 2.97 11.96 -11.31
N VAL A 157 3.63 10.81 -11.18
CA VAL A 157 4.73 10.55 -10.25
C VAL A 157 6.01 10.34 -11.05
N THR A 158 7.13 10.86 -10.57
CA THR A 158 8.47 10.57 -11.08
C THR A 158 9.20 9.69 -10.06
N PRO A 159 9.16 8.34 -10.16
CA PRO A 159 9.65 7.48 -9.08
C PRO A 159 11.18 7.41 -8.98
N VAL A 160 11.88 7.66 -10.09
CA VAL A 160 13.34 7.67 -10.17
C VAL A 160 13.76 8.78 -11.12
N GLU A 161 14.38 9.82 -10.57
CA GLU A 161 15.09 10.84 -11.33
C GLU A 161 16.45 10.31 -11.78
N ARG A 162 16.85 10.59 -13.03
CA ARG A 162 18.08 10.09 -13.64
C ARG A 162 18.86 11.23 -14.27
N GLU A 163 20.13 11.36 -13.89
CA GLU A 163 21.01 12.31 -14.55
C GLU A 163 21.28 11.89 -16.01
N GLY A 164 21.14 12.82 -16.94
CA GLY A 164 21.52 12.66 -18.35
C GLY A 164 20.64 11.71 -19.18
N THR A 165 19.58 11.12 -18.61
CA THR A 165 18.65 10.24 -19.35
C THR A 165 17.22 10.45 -18.87
N GLN A 166 16.22 10.04 -19.67
CA GLN A 166 14.81 10.26 -19.30
C GLN A 166 14.42 9.46 -18.06
N ASP A 167 13.83 10.15 -17.09
CA ASP A 167 13.31 9.62 -15.83
C ASP A 167 12.28 8.49 -16.01
N ASP A 168 12.15 7.71 -14.96
CA ASP A 168 11.02 6.79 -14.81
C ASP A 168 9.78 7.61 -14.43
N TRP A 169 8.61 7.25 -14.93
CA TRP A 169 7.37 7.96 -14.63
C TRP A 169 6.16 7.03 -14.52
N GLU A 170 5.15 7.47 -13.79
CA GLU A 170 3.80 6.91 -13.79
C GLU A 170 2.81 8.07 -13.92
N TYR A 171 1.92 8.05 -14.92
CA TYR A 171 0.91 9.08 -15.13
C TYR A 171 -0.50 8.53 -15.01
N TYR A 172 -1.44 9.43 -14.77
CA TYR A 172 -2.86 9.12 -14.67
C TYR A 172 -3.71 10.05 -15.53
N ARG A 173 -4.87 9.56 -15.96
CA ARG A 173 -5.93 10.36 -16.59
C ARG A 173 -7.25 10.02 -15.96
N TYR A 174 -8.12 11.02 -15.91
CA TYR A 174 -9.39 10.98 -15.22
C TYR A 174 -10.53 11.34 -16.16
N ASP A 175 -11.72 10.82 -15.90
CA ASP A 175 -12.94 11.26 -16.56
C ASP A 175 -13.46 12.59 -15.98
N ALA A 176 -14.60 13.06 -16.48
CA ALA A 176 -15.22 14.29 -16.00
C ALA A 176 -15.61 14.25 -14.51
N ARG A 177 -15.75 13.06 -13.91
CA ARG A 177 -16.10 12.85 -12.49
C ARG A 177 -14.87 12.56 -11.61
N SER A 178 -13.66 12.83 -12.12
CA SER A 178 -12.40 12.59 -11.41
C SER A 178 -12.16 11.11 -11.10
N GLN A 179 -12.77 10.19 -11.86
CA GLN A 179 -12.48 8.77 -11.76
C GLN A 179 -11.34 8.41 -12.70
N ARG A 180 -10.36 7.65 -12.21
CA ARG A 180 -9.19 7.26 -13.01
C ARG A 180 -9.60 6.33 -14.14
N VAL A 181 -9.34 6.72 -15.38
CA VAL A 181 -9.62 5.94 -16.60
C VAL A 181 -8.37 5.41 -17.28
N VAL A 182 -7.20 6.02 -17.02
CA VAL A 182 -5.92 5.52 -17.53
C VAL A 182 -4.85 5.59 -16.46
N LYS A 183 -4.00 4.57 -16.43
CA LYS A 183 -2.70 4.60 -15.78
C LYS A 183 -1.64 4.16 -16.79
N GLY A 184 -0.57 4.92 -16.93
CA GLY A 184 0.58 4.53 -17.74
C GLY A 184 1.85 4.63 -16.93
N SER A 185 2.83 3.76 -17.18
CA SER A 185 4.14 3.86 -16.57
C SER A 185 5.25 3.53 -17.56
N ARG A 186 6.43 4.10 -17.28
CA ARG A 186 7.70 3.81 -17.94
C ARG A 186 8.74 3.59 -16.87
N ARG A 187 9.45 2.47 -16.96
CA ARG A 187 10.57 2.15 -16.08
C ARG A 187 11.76 1.70 -16.90
N ARG A 188 12.95 2.17 -16.53
CA ARG A 188 14.19 1.66 -17.13
C ARG A 188 14.77 0.56 -16.24
N THR A 189 15.06 -0.56 -16.87
CA THR A 189 15.65 -1.75 -16.26
C THR A 189 16.99 -2.07 -16.92
N GLY A 190 17.78 -2.98 -16.33
CA GLY A 190 19.01 -3.46 -16.95
C GLY A 190 18.81 -4.10 -18.32
N SER A 191 17.60 -4.62 -18.60
CA SER A 191 17.22 -5.23 -19.88
C SER A 191 16.52 -4.26 -20.85
N GLY A 192 16.46 -2.96 -20.54
CA GLY A 192 15.89 -1.93 -21.40
C GLY A 192 14.72 -1.17 -20.78
N THR A 193 13.96 -0.45 -21.62
CA THR A 193 12.80 0.33 -21.18
C THR A 193 11.55 -0.53 -21.20
N GLN A 194 10.84 -0.60 -20.07
CA GLN A 194 9.53 -1.23 -19.96
C GLN A 194 8.45 -0.17 -19.85
N THR A 195 7.41 -0.29 -20.67
CA THR A 195 6.20 0.52 -20.52
C THR A 195 5.00 -0.35 -20.23
N GLN A 196 4.07 0.17 -19.45
CA GLN A 196 2.79 -0.47 -19.16
C GLN A 196 1.67 0.56 -19.27
N ARG A 197 0.51 0.12 -19.73
CA ARG A 197 -0.70 0.95 -19.78
C ARG A 197 -1.89 0.14 -19.31
N VAL A 198 -2.73 0.75 -18.49
CA VAL A 198 -4.00 0.21 -18.03
C VAL A 198 -5.10 1.20 -18.40
N VAL A 199 -6.13 0.73 -19.09
CA VAL A 199 -7.38 1.47 -19.32
C VAL A 199 -8.46 0.85 -18.44
N TYR A 200 -9.12 1.69 -17.64
CA TYR A 200 -10.19 1.28 -16.73
C TYR A 200 -11.54 1.59 -17.36
N LEU A 201 -12.37 0.56 -17.49
CA LEU A 201 -13.72 0.60 -18.02
C LEU A 201 -14.69 -0.04 -17.01
N PRO A 202 -16.01 0.18 -17.13
CA PRO A 202 -16.98 -0.51 -16.29
C PRO A 202 -16.82 -2.04 -16.39
N GLY A 203 -16.45 -2.69 -15.28
CA GLY A 203 -16.28 -4.15 -15.21
C GLY A 203 -15.07 -4.71 -15.97
N LEU A 204 -14.18 -3.87 -16.50
CA LEU A 204 -13.07 -4.33 -17.36
C LEU A 204 -11.82 -3.46 -17.20
N GLU A 205 -10.66 -4.10 -17.09
CA GLU A 205 -9.36 -3.45 -17.21
C GLU A 205 -8.60 -3.99 -18.41
N LEU A 206 -8.16 -3.12 -19.31
CA LEU A 206 -7.32 -3.47 -20.46
C LEU A 206 -5.87 -3.12 -20.14
N ARG A 207 -5.00 -4.13 -20.08
CA ARG A 207 -3.60 -3.99 -19.66
C ARG A 207 -2.67 -4.35 -20.80
N THR A 208 -1.82 -3.43 -21.21
CA THR A 208 -0.79 -3.68 -22.25
C THR A 208 0.60 -3.39 -21.71
N LYS A 209 1.60 -4.14 -22.20
CA LYS A 209 3.02 -3.94 -21.87
C LYS A 209 3.87 -3.87 -23.13
N SER A 210 5.01 -3.18 -23.05
CA SER A 210 5.99 -3.14 -24.15
C SER A 210 6.58 -4.50 -24.51
N SER A 211 6.42 -5.52 -23.66
CA SER A 211 6.77 -6.92 -23.95
C SER A 211 5.85 -7.60 -24.96
N GLY A 212 4.74 -6.95 -25.37
CA GLY A 212 3.71 -7.55 -26.24
C GLY A 212 2.60 -8.29 -25.49
N GLU A 213 2.62 -8.27 -24.15
CA GLU A 213 1.53 -8.80 -23.33
C GLU A 213 0.30 -7.89 -23.42
N SER A 214 -0.86 -8.48 -23.73
CA SER A 214 -2.18 -7.86 -23.65
C SER A 214 -3.09 -8.72 -22.79
N LEU A 215 -3.57 -8.16 -21.68
CA LEU A 215 -4.39 -8.82 -20.67
C LEU A 215 -5.67 -8.02 -20.44
N GLN A 216 -6.81 -8.69 -20.62
CA GLN A 216 -8.12 -8.23 -20.18
C GLN A 216 -8.41 -8.80 -18.80
N THR A 217 -8.74 -7.94 -17.83
CA THR A 217 -9.22 -8.34 -16.51
C THR A 217 -10.70 -8.00 -16.40
N VAL A 218 -11.58 -9.00 -16.44
CA VAL A 218 -13.00 -8.81 -16.21
C VAL A 218 -13.25 -8.85 -14.70
N VAL A 219 -13.96 -7.84 -14.18
CA VAL A 219 -14.23 -7.66 -12.76
C VAL A 219 -15.73 -7.80 -12.51
N ALA A 220 -16.11 -8.83 -11.74
CA ALA A 220 -17.49 -9.09 -11.34
C ALA A 220 -17.55 -9.21 -9.80
N GLY A 221 -17.91 -8.11 -9.12
CA GLY A 221 -17.84 -8.02 -7.67
C GLY A 221 -16.42 -8.28 -7.16
N ASN A 222 -16.25 -9.32 -6.35
CA ASN A 222 -14.96 -9.72 -5.79
C ASN A 222 -14.21 -10.75 -6.65
N VAL A 223 -14.77 -11.16 -7.78
CA VAL A 223 -14.17 -12.14 -8.69
C VAL A 223 -13.48 -11.42 -9.86
N ARG A 224 -12.30 -11.90 -10.22
CA ARG A 224 -11.52 -11.41 -11.37
C ARG A 224 -11.22 -12.56 -12.32
N LEU A 225 -11.56 -12.38 -13.59
CA LEU A 225 -11.19 -13.30 -14.66
C LEU A 225 -10.07 -12.66 -15.49
N LEU A 226 -8.99 -13.43 -15.71
CA LEU A 226 -7.81 -13.00 -16.44
C LEU A 226 -7.81 -13.65 -17.83
N HIS A 227 -7.93 -12.84 -18.87
CA HIS A 227 -7.92 -13.29 -20.26
C HIS A 227 -6.79 -12.60 -21.03
N TRP A 228 -5.79 -13.37 -21.46
CA TRP A 228 -4.70 -12.87 -22.30
C TRP A 228 -5.10 -12.94 -23.76
N GLU A 229 -5.06 -11.80 -24.45
CA GLU A 229 -5.16 -11.75 -25.92
C GLU A 229 -3.81 -12.11 -26.55
N SER A 230 -2.71 -11.73 -25.91
CA SER A 230 -1.35 -11.98 -26.38
C SER A 230 -0.34 -12.00 -25.23
N GLY A 231 0.82 -12.62 -25.46
CA GLY A 231 1.95 -12.58 -24.53
C GLY A 231 1.68 -13.21 -23.17
N LYS A 232 0.85 -14.27 -23.13
CA LYS A 232 0.58 -15.05 -21.92
C LYS A 232 1.89 -15.64 -21.38
N PRO A 233 2.24 -15.40 -20.10
CA PRO A 233 3.40 -16.03 -19.47
C PRO A 233 3.30 -17.56 -19.44
N GLU A 234 4.42 -18.24 -19.69
CA GLU A 234 4.53 -19.70 -19.53
C GLU A 234 4.33 -20.10 -18.05
N GLY A 235 3.69 -21.24 -17.81
CA GLY A 235 3.44 -21.77 -16.46
C GLY A 235 2.13 -21.33 -15.79
N LEU A 236 1.36 -20.41 -16.39
CA LEU A 236 0.02 -20.07 -15.90
C LEU A 236 -1.05 -21.04 -16.42
N ILE A 237 -1.35 -22.08 -15.63
CA ILE A 237 -2.47 -22.99 -15.89
C ILE A 237 -3.78 -22.23 -15.61
N MET A 238 -4.68 -22.10 -16.61
CA MET A 238 -6.04 -21.62 -16.34
C MET A 238 -6.78 -22.70 -15.56
N MET A 239 -7.00 -22.50 -14.26
CA MET A 239 -8.05 -23.24 -13.56
C MET A 239 -9.40 -22.65 -13.95
N GLY A 240 -10.11 -23.35 -14.84
CA GLY A 240 -11.55 -23.17 -15.07
C GLY A 240 -11.94 -22.11 -16.09
N CYS A 241 -12.11 -22.52 -17.35
CA CYS A 241 -13.12 -21.92 -18.21
C CYS A 241 -14.49 -22.30 -17.62
N VAL A 242 -15.14 -21.40 -16.89
CA VAL A 242 -16.57 -21.54 -16.62
C VAL A 242 -17.28 -20.80 -17.74
N THR A 243 -17.72 -21.55 -18.75
CA THR A 243 -18.67 -21.09 -19.75
C THR A 243 -19.98 -20.81 -19.02
N ALA A 244 -20.21 -19.56 -18.60
CA ALA A 244 -21.52 -19.10 -18.20
C ALA A 244 -22.30 -18.76 -19.47
N THR A 245 -23.04 -19.74 -19.98
CA THR A 245 -24.07 -19.48 -21.00
C THR A 245 -25.18 -18.69 -20.32
N ILE A 246 -25.34 -17.42 -20.71
CA ILE A 246 -26.50 -16.62 -20.32
C ILE A 246 -27.65 -17.08 -21.21
N THR A 247 -28.62 -17.78 -20.64
CA THR A 247 -29.99 -17.90 -21.20
C THR A 247 -30.83 -16.73 -20.76
#